data_AF-A0A838J4Y4-F1
#
_entry.id   AF-A0A838J4Y4-F1
#
_cell.length_a   1.000
_cell.length_b   1.000
_cell.length_c   1.000
_cell.angle_alpha   90.00
_cell.angle_beta   90.00
_cell.angle_gamma   90.00
#
_symmetry.space_group_name_H-M   'P 1'
#
loop_
_entity.id
_entity.type
_entity.pdbx_description
1 polymer ?
#
loop_
_entity_poly.entity_id
_entity_poly.type
_entity_poly.pdbx_seq_one_letter_code
_entity_poly.pdbx_strand_id
1 'polypeptide(L)' 'MLDSIHIRLIFYRFLQLEPVYWRFPTRQSNFWRFYMNDRDGAFLEREDGAYALQKGRLYVIPAGVPFGTKLTQPVGHLFV' A
#
# COMPACT_ATOMS: atom_id res chain seq x y z
N MET A 1 0.70 -10.44 24.64
CA MET A 1 1.76 -9.44 24.81
C MET A 1 1.81 -8.69 23.48
N LEU A 2 1.42 -7.43 23.43
CA LEU A 2 1.50 -6.64 22.19
C LEU A 2 2.82 -5.88 22.27
N ASP A 3 3.80 -6.32 21.48
CA ASP A 3 5.08 -5.63 21.36
C ASP A 3 4.86 -4.27 20.69
N SER A 4 5.45 -3.23 21.27
CA SER A 4 5.36 -1.87 20.72
C SER A 4 6.35 -1.70 19.56
N ILE A 5 5.85 -1.34 18.38
CA ILE A 5 6.68 -1.02 17.21
C ILE A 5 6.72 0.51 17.04
N HIS A 6 7.92 1.08 16.94
CA HIS A 6 8.14 2.50 16.67
C HIS A 6 8.86 2.66 15.33
N ILE A 7 8.25 3.40 14.41
CA ILE A 7 8.79 3.67 13.08
C ILE A 7 8.99 5.18 12.93
N ARG A 8 10.18 5.59 12.49
CA ARG A 8 10.50 6.98 12.13
C ARG A 8 10.98 7.03 10.68
N LEU A 9 10.24 7.75 9.86
CA LEU A 9 10.63 8.04 8.47
C LEU A 9 11.51 9.30 8.47
N ILE A 10 12.79 9.13 8.20
CA ILE A 10 13.76 10.25 8.16
C ILE A 10 13.80 10.87 6.75
N PHE A 11 13.75 10.02 5.73
CA PHE A 11 13.67 10.43 4.33
C PHE A 11 12.67 9.54 3.61
N TYR A 12 11.88 10.14 2.73
CA TYR A 12 10.99 9.41 1.85
C TYR A 12 10.86 10.13 0.52
N ARG A 13 10.43 9.39 -0.49
CA ARG A 13 10.00 9.94 -1.77
C ARG A 13 8.71 9.25 -2.19
N PHE A 14 7.85 9.99 -2.85
CA PHE A 14 6.75 9.40 -3.58
C PHE A 14 7.26 9.01 -4.97
N LEU A 15 7.02 7.76 -5.35
CA LEU A 15 7.16 7.33 -6.73
C LEU A 15 5.83 7.48 -7.43
N GLN A 16 5.83 8.09 -8.61
CA GLN A 16 4.62 8.15 -9.42
C GLN A 16 4.33 6.76 -9.98
N LEU A 17 3.16 6.24 -9.65
CA LEU A 17 2.64 4.99 -10.16
C LEU A 17 1.54 5.27 -11.16
N GLU A 18 1.59 4.57 -12.28
CA GLU A 18 0.60 4.65 -13.34
C GLU A 18 -0.28 3.39 -13.34
N PRO A 19 -1.61 3.52 -13.56
CA PRO A 19 -2.53 2.37 -13.52
C PRO A 19 -2.15 1.22 -14.45
N VAL A 20 -1.56 1.52 -15.60
CA VAL A 20 -1.17 0.50 -16.59
C VAL A 20 -0.05 -0.42 -16.09
N TYR A 21 0.82 0.09 -15.21
CA TYR A 21 1.99 -0.65 -14.71
C TYR A 21 1.79 -1.20 -13.30
N TRP A 22 0.80 -0.69 -12.55
CA TRP A 22 0.58 -1.05 -11.16
C TRP A 22 -0.73 -1.82 -10.95
N ARG A 23 -0.77 -3.02 -11.52
CA ARG A 23 -1.84 -3.98 -11.31
C ARG A 23 -1.26 -5.34 -10.97
N PHE A 24 -1.40 -5.74 -9.71
CA PHE A 24 -0.95 -7.03 -9.22
C PHE A 24 -2.15 -7.78 -8.67
N PRO A 25 -2.64 -8.84 -9.34
CA PRO A 25 -3.87 -9.52 -8.92
C PRO A 25 -3.70 -10.21 -7.56
N THR A 26 -2.51 -10.76 -7.28
CA THR A 26 -2.17 -11.30 -5.97
C THR A 26 -0.69 -11.10 -5.69
N ARG A 27 -0.37 -10.53 -4.54
CA ARG A 27 0.96 -10.54 -3.92
C ARG A 27 0.85 -11.13 -2.53
N GLN A 28 1.86 -11.91 -2.18
CA GLN A 28 2.17 -12.27 -0.81
C GLN A 28 3.62 -11.89 -0.57
N SER A 29 3.93 -11.36 0.61
CA SER A 29 5.28 -10.94 0.95
C SER A 29 5.63 -11.45 2.33
N ASN A 30 6.86 -11.93 2.51
CA ASN A 30 7.37 -12.33 3.83
C ASN A 30 7.68 -11.13 4.74
N PHE A 31 7.54 -9.91 4.22
CA PHE A 31 7.79 -8.66 4.92
C PHE A 31 6.51 -7.84 5.07
N TRP A 32 6.46 -7.07 6.15
CA TRP A 32 5.41 -6.07 6.36
C TRP A 32 5.55 -4.96 5.32
N ARG A 33 4.45 -4.36 4.91
CA ARG A 33 4.46 -3.22 3.99
C ARG A 33 3.82 -1.99 4.60
N PHE A 34 4.41 -0.84 4.31
CA PHE A 34 3.91 0.47 4.73
C PHE A 34 3.58 1.30 3.51
N TYR A 35 2.30 1.48 3.24
CA TYR A 35 1.83 2.20 2.05
C TYR A 35 1.21 3.54 2.42
N MET A 36 1.55 4.58 1.67
CA MET A 36 0.87 5.87 1.71
C MET A 36 0.79 6.45 0.31
N ASN A 37 -0.34 7.07 -0.02
CA ASN A 37 -0.53 7.74 -1.30
C ASN A 37 -0.70 9.24 -1.11
N ASP A 38 -0.21 10.04 -2.05
CA ASP A 38 -0.41 11.49 -2.05
C ASP A 38 -1.76 11.92 -2.68
N ARG A 39 -2.49 10.97 -3.28
CA ARG A 39 -3.79 11.13 -3.94
C ARG A 39 -4.65 9.88 -3.75
N ASP A 40 -5.96 10.07 -3.85
CA ASP A 40 -6.92 8.96 -3.88
C ASP A 40 -6.81 8.16 -5.19
N GLY A 41 -7.43 6.98 -5.22
CA GLY A 41 -7.50 6.13 -6.42
C GLY A 41 -6.63 4.89 -6.36
N ALA A 42 -6.01 4.59 -5.22
CA ALA A 42 -5.34 3.32 -4.96
C ALA A 42 -6.22 2.39 -4.12
N PHE A 43 -6.16 1.10 -4.40
CA PHE A 43 -6.97 0.07 -3.75
C PHE A 43 -6.12 -1.15 -3.42
N LEU A 44 -6.41 -1.77 -2.28
CA LEU A 44 -6.03 -3.15 -1.97
C LEU A 44 -7.20 -4.07 -2.30
N GLU A 45 -6.94 -5.13 -3.04
CA GLU A 45 -7.95 -6.13 -3.38
C GLU A 45 -7.73 -7.36 -2.50
N ARG A 46 -8.78 -7.87 -1.88
CA ARG A 46 -8.80 -9.11 -1.10
C ARG A 46 -10.04 -9.92 -1.47
N GLU A 47 -10.13 -11.15 -0.99
CA GLU A 47 -11.27 -12.03 -1.27
C GLU A 47 -12.62 -11.41 -0.85
N ASP A 48 -12.62 -10.62 0.22
CA ASP A 48 -13.79 -9.93 0.78
C ASP A 48 -14.11 -8.59 0.08
N GLY A 49 -13.27 -8.15 -0.87
CA GLY A 49 -13.54 -6.99 -1.71
C GLY A 49 -12.34 -6.05 -1.87
N ALA A 50 -12.64 -4.84 -2.35
CA ALA A 50 -11.65 -3.79 -2.55
C ALA A 50 -11.69 -2.78 -1.40
N TYR A 51 -10.53 -2.50 -0.82
CA TYR A 51 -10.33 -1.52 0.23
C TYR A 51 -9.61 -0.29 -0.33
N ALA A 52 -10.26 0.88 -0.25
CA ALA A 52 -9.72 2.13 -0.77
C ALA A 52 -8.61 2.69 0.14
N LEU A 53 -7.46 3.00 -0.44
CA LEU A 53 -6.36 3.66 0.23
C LEU A 53 -6.48 5.16 0.08
N GLN A 54 -7.16 5.79 1.04
CA GLN A 54 -7.33 7.24 1.13
C GLN A 54 -5.99 7.97 1.16
N LYS A 55 -5.94 9.11 0.47
CA LYS A 55 -4.83 10.05 0.44
C LYS A 55 -4.31 10.36 1.85
N GLY A 56 -2.98 10.38 1.98
CA GLY A 56 -2.27 10.82 3.19
C GLY A 56 -2.35 9.88 4.39
N ARG A 57 -3.05 8.74 4.26
CA ARG A 57 -3.11 7.72 5.30
C ARG A 57 -2.01 6.69 5.13
N LEU A 58 -1.43 6.29 6.26
CA LEU A 58 -0.48 5.18 6.33
C LEU A 58 -1.24 3.88 6.56
N TYR A 59 -1.02 2.92 5.66
CA TYR A 59 -1.58 1.58 5.74
C TYR A 59 -0.47 0.58 6.05
N VAL A 60 -0.74 -0.28 7.01
CA VAL A 60 0.18 -1.36 7.41
C VAL A 60 -0.41 -2.67 6.92
N ILE A 61 0.32 -3.35 6.04
CA ILE A 61 -0.07 -4.65 5.51
C ILE A 61 0.83 -5.70 6.17
N PRO A 62 0.27 -6.62 6.98
CA PRO A 62 1.08 -7.63 7.67
C PRO A 62 1.77 -8.59 6.69
N ALA A 63 2.94 -9.10 7.10
CA ALA A 63 3.60 -10.17 6.38
C ALA A 63 2.72 -11.41 6.25
N GLY A 64 2.86 -12.14 5.15
CA GLY A 64 2.15 -13.38 4.87
C GLY A 64 0.69 -13.21 4.43
N VAL A 65 0.12 -12.00 4.48
CA VAL A 65 -1.25 -11.75 4.02
C VAL A 65 -1.28 -11.60 2.51
N PRO A 66 -2.09 -12.39 1.77
CA PRO A 66 -2.30 -12.18 0.34
C PRO A 66 -3.16 -10.95 0.08
N PHE A 67 -2.76 -10.13 -0.89
CA PHE A 67 -3.54 -8.97 -1.35
C PHE A 67 -3.20 -8.64 -2.81
N GLY A 68 -4.17 -8.15 -3.56
CA GLY A 68 -3.99 -7.48 -4.83
C GLY A 68 -3.85 -5.98 -4.66
N THR A 69 -3.37 -5.30 -5.71
CA THR A 69 -3.31 -3.84 -5.75
C THR A 69 -3.82 -3.34 -7.09
N LYS A 70 -4.61 -2.27 -7.06
CA LYS A 70 -5.14 -1.61 -8.25
C LYS A 70 -5.08 -0.10 -8.10
N LEU A 71 -4.89 0.59 -9.21
CA LEU A 71 -5.05 2.03 -9.32
C LEU A 71 -6.18 2.37 -10.32
N THR A 72 -6.90 3.46 -10.07
CA THR A 72 -7.87 4.04 -11.01
C THR A 72 -7.34 5.30 -11.69
N GLN A 73 -6.28 5.89 -11.15
CA GLN A 73 -5.59 7.06 -11.69
C GLN A 73 -4.14 7.08 -11.22
N PRO A 74 -3.27 7.91 -11.82
CA PRO A 74 -1.90 8.04 -11.36
C PRO A 74 -1.83 8.56 -9.92
N VAL A 75 -0.97 7.97 -9.10
CA VAL A 75 -0.77 8.38 -7.70
C VAL A 75 0.71 8.43 -7.38
N GLY A 76 1.13 9.39 -6.55
CA GLY A 76 2.39 9.31 -5.86
C GLY A 76 2.26 8.30 -4.72
N HIS A 77 3.10 7.27 -4.75
CA HIS A 77 3.10 6.18 -3.80
C HIS A 77 4.40 6.14 -3.00
N LEU A 78 4.27 6.11 -1.68
CA LEU A 78 5.32 5.78 -0.74
C LEU A 78 5.11 4.32 -0.32
N PHE A 79 6.17 3.53 -0.44
CA PHE A 79 6.21 2.18 0.10
C PHE A 79 7.50 1.90 0.85
N VAL A 80 7.40 1.14 1.93
CA VAL A 80 8.50 0.47 2.63
C VAL A 80 8.20 -1.01 2.66
#